data_AF-A0A1J5PJM5-F1
#
_entry.id   AF-A0A1J5PJM5-F1
#
_cell.length_a   1.000
_cell.length_b   1.000
_cell.length_c   1.000
_cell.angle_alpha   90.00
_cell.angle_beta   90.00
_cell.angle_gamma   90.00
#
_symmetry.space_group_name_H-M   'P 1'
#
loop_
_entity.id
_entity.type
_entity.pdbx_description
1 polymer ?
#
loop_
_entity_poly.entity_id
_entity_poly.type
_entity_poly.pdbx_seq_one_letter_code
_entity_poly.pdbx_strand_id
1 'polypeptide(L)'
;MDTKQQLLDLHKDIYLQTTAGYEAWLSQAFVDMGKGTVTSDEHVDVKWADGTLSADKLKITGGGEVVRFDGHVVMNIDKLPPAESAPDQAANASPAPEPAGHPGRTRSVSSKSSNPK
;
A
#
# COMPACT_ATOMS: atom_id res chain seq x y z
N MET A 1 22.54 -26.71 -4.18
CA MET A 1 22.02 -25.34 -4.44
C MET A 1 22.12 -24.61 -3.13
N ASP A 2 23.20 -23.87 -2.93
CA ASP A 2 23.51 -23.15 -1.70
C ASP A 2 22.64 -21.89 -1.60
N THR A 3 21.46 -22.03 -1.00
CA THR A 3 20.49 -20.92 -0.81
C THR A 3 21.05 -19.75 0.00
N LYS A 4 22.14 -19.97 0.76
CA LYS A 4 22.83 -18.90 1.50
C LYS A 4 23.62 -17.95 0.58
N GLN A 5 23.96 -18.36 -0.64
CA GLN A 5 24.69 -17.53 -1.61
C GLN A 5 23.82 -16.44 -2.27
N GLN A 6 22.51 -16.46 -2.04
CA GLN A 6 21.57 -15.49 -2.61
C GLN A 6 21.10 -14.42 -1.60
N LEU A 7 21.61 -14.43 -0.36
CA LEU A 7 21.31 -13.44 0.65
C LEU A 7 22.46 -12.43 0.73
N LEU A 8 22.17 -11.16 0.47
CA LEU A 8 23.12 -10.06 0.60
C LEU A 8 22.66 -9.15 1.74
N ASP A 9 23.56 -8.90 2.67
CA ASP A 9 23.40 -7.91 3.72
C ASP A 9 24.31 -6.72 3.37
N LEU A 10 23.69 -5.59 3.07
CA LEU A 10 24.35 -4.38 2.59
C LEU A 10 24.33 -3.34 3.71
N HIS A 11 25.45 -2.65 3.91
CA HIS A 11 25.58 -1.58 4.90
C HIS A 11 26.30 -0.38 4.30
N LYS A 12 25.77 0.81 4.60
CA LYS A 12 26.27 2.14 4.21
C LYS A 12 26.32 2.35 2.70
N ASP A 13 26.05 3.59 2.29
CA ASP A 13 26.23 4.06 0.91
C ASP A 13 25.55 3.16 -0.14
N ILE A 14 24.35 2.66 0.18
CA ILE A 14 23.61 1.77 -0.72
C ILE A 14 22.82 2.62 -1.68
N TYR A 15 23.12 2.49 -2.97
CA TYR A 15 22.38 3.14 -4.04
C TYR A 15 21.61 2.10 -4.85
N LEU A 16 20.29 2.25 -4.85
CA LEU A 16 19.36 1.41 -5.59
C LEU A 16 18.75 2.23 -6.72
N GLN A 17 18.93 1.76 -7.95
CA GLN A 17 18.26 2.33 -9.11
C GLN A 17 17.32 1.28 -9.72
N THR A 18 16.06 1.67 -9.90
CA THR A 18 15.08 0.83 -10.61
C THR A 18 15.07 1.16 -12.09
N THR A 19 14.68 0.21 -12.93
CA THR A 19 14.54 0.41 -14.39
C THR A 19 13.48 1.45 -14.76
N ALA A 20 12.54 1.73 -13.85
CA ALA A 20 11.56 2.80 -14.00
C ALA A 20 12.13 4.21 -13.74
N GLY A 21 13.39 4.32 -13.32
CA GLY A 21 14.07 5.60 -13.07
C GLY A 21 13.95 6.12 -11.65
N TYR A 22 13.42 5.33 -10.70
CA TYR A 22 13.46 5.68 -9.28
C TYR A 22 14.84 5.35 -8.70
N GLU A 23 15.34 6.28 -7.89
CA GLU A 23 16.62 6.18 -7.21
C GLU A 23 16.38 6.21 -5.70
N ALA A 24 16.96 5.27 -4.97
CA ALA A 24 16.86 5.20 -3.52
C ALA A 24 18.25 5.11 -2.90
N TRP A 25 18.45 5.86 -1.82
CA TRP A 25 19.62 5.80 -0.96
C TRP A 25 19.22 5.18 0.37
N LEU A 26 20.00 4.19 0.79
CA LEU A 26 19.73 3.43 2.01
C LEU A 26 20.99 3.30 2.86
N SER A 27 20.80 3.28 4.18
CA SER A 27 21.86 3.00 5.14
C SER A 27 22.07 1.50 5.38
N GLN A 28 21.01 0.71 5.22
CA GLN A 28 21.04 -0.75 5.35
C GLN A 28 20.05 -1.38 4.37
N ALA A 29 20.38 -2.54 3.82
CA ALA A 29 19.44 -3.31 3.02
C ALA A 29 19.74 -4.81 3.08
N PHE A 30 18.68 -5.60 3.25
CA PHE A 30 18.72 -7.04 3.15
C PHE A 30 18.08 -7.48 1.83
N VAL A 31 18.87 -8.10 0.97
CA VAL A 31 18.47 -8.54 -0.37
C VAL A 31 18.43 -10.06 -0.42
N ASP A 32 17.28 -10.62 -0.75
CA ASP A 32 17.10 -12.05 -1.06
C ASP A 32 16.93 -12.19 -2.58
N MET A 33 18.02 -12.56 -3.27
CA MET A 33 18.03 -12.79 -4.71
C MET A 33 17.26 -14.05 -5.13
N GLY A 34 17.02 -14.99 -4.20
CA GLY A 34 16.23 -16.19 -4.48
C GLY A 34 14.74 -15.88 -4.54
N LYS A 35 14.28 -14.95 -3.69
CA LYS A 35 12.87 -14.47 -3.64
C LYS A 35 12.64 -13.17 -4.40
N GLY A 36 13.69 -12.50 -4.85
CA GLY A 36 13.60 -11.15 -5.44
C GLY A 36 13.01 -10.14 -4.47
N THR A 37 13.43 -10.18 -3.21
CA THR A 37 12.91 -9.31 -2.14
C THR A 37 14.02 -8.43 -1.60
N VAL A 38 13.73 -7.16 -1.33
CA VAL A 38 14.66 -6.22 -0.68
C VAL A 38 13.95 -5.62 0.54
N THR A 39 14.63 -5.54 1.67
CA THR A 39 14.06 -5.00 2.91
C THR A 39 15.05 -4.06 3.58
N SER A 40 14.57 -2.91 4.06
CA SER A 40 15.33 -1.99 4.93
C SER A 40 14.49 -1.69 6.15
N ASP A 41 15.11 -1.80 7.32
CA ASP A 41 14.56 -1.39 8.62
C ASP A 41 15.14 -0.05 9.11
N GLU A 42 15.97 0.59 8.28
CA GLU A 42 16.59 1.90 8.50
C GLU A 42 16.05 2.93 7.52
N HIS A 43 16.21 4.21 7.88
CA HIS A 43 15.76 5.36 7.10
C HIS A 43 16.18 5.25 5.63
N VAL A 44 15.22 5.52 4.74
CA VAL A 44 15.39 5.49 3.29
C VAL A 44 14.99 6.83 2.69
N ASP A 45 15.77 7.26 1.72
CA ASP A 45 15.47 8.43 0.91
C ASP A 45 15.35 8.01 -0.54
N VAL A 46 14.26 8.41 -1.18
CA VAL A 46 13.94 8.05 -2.55
C VAL A 46 13.73 9.33 -3.35
N LYS A 47 14.41 9.40 -4.50
CA LYS A 47 14.15 10.41 -5.51
C LYS A 47 13.34 9.80 -6.63
N TRP A 48 12.28 10.51 -6.96
CA TRP A 48 11.37 10.19 -8.04
C TRP A 48 11.27 11.41 -8.96
N ALA A 49 10.74 11.23 -10.17
CA ALA A 49 10.84 12.22 -11.26
C ALA A 49 10.42 13.65 -10.85
N ASP A 50 9.41 13.77 -9.98
CA ASP A 50 8.80 15.04 -9.58
C ASP A 50 8.94 15.36 -8.08
N GLY A 51 9.85 14.69 -7.36
CA GLY A 51 10.03 14.95 -5.94
C GLY A 51 11.02 14.07 -5.19
N THR A 52 10.88 14.08 -3.87
CA THR A 52 11.57 13.17 -2.94
C THR A 52 10.57 12.49 -2.01
N LEU A 53 10.91 11.29 -1.54
CA LEU A 53 10.11 10.51 -0.60
C LEU A 53 11.06 9.95 0.44
N SER A 54 10.78 10.17 1.71
CA SER A 54 11.56 9.64 2.83
C SER A 54 10.68 8.77 3.71
N ALA A 55 11.24 7.69 4.26
CA ALA A 55 10.51 6.76 5.15
C ALA A 55 11.48 6.04 6.09
N ASP A 56 10.94 5.44 7.17
CA ASP A 56 11.76 4.67 8.10
C ASP A 56 12.10 3.26 7.58
N LYS A 57 11.22 2.69 6.75
CA LYS A 57 11.35 1.31 6.27
C LYS A 57 10.97 1.19 4.81
N LEU A 58 11.66 0.27 4.12
CA LEU A 58 11.40 -0.10 2.73
C LEU A 58 11.19 -1.60 2.63
N LYS A 59 10.22 -2.02 1.83
CA LYS A 59 10.09 -3.40 1.39
C LYS A 59 9.74 -3.49 -0.08
N ILE A 60 10.57 -4.20 -0.83
CA ILE A 60 10.37 -4.52 -2.24
C ILE A 60 10.06 -6.00 -2.35
N THR A 61 8.99 -6.34 -3.07
CA THR A 61 8.57 -7.72 -3.33
C THR A 61 8.28 -7.95 -4.81
N GLY A 62 8.28 -9.21 -5.24
CA GLY A 62 8.00 -9.57 -6.63
C GLY A 62 9.08 -9.10 -7.61
N GLY A 63 10.34 -9.02 -7.17
CA GLY A 63 11.45 -8.59 -8.01
C GLY A 63 11.42 -7.10 -8.39
N GLY A 64 10.68 -6.27 -7.66
CA GLY A 64 10.54 -4.84 -7.96
C GLY A 64 9.14 -4.41 -8.39
N GLU A 65 8.20 -5.35 -8.53
CA GLU A 65 6.81 -5.02 -8.91
C GLU A 65 6.10 -4.17 -7.84
N VAL A 66 6.34 -4.49 -6.57
CA VAL A 66 5.71 -3.79 -5.44
C VAL A 66 6.78 -3.22 -4.54
N VAL A 67 6.71 -1.90 -4.32
CA VAL A 67 7.54 -1.16 -3.36
C VAL A 67 6.63 -0.59 -2.29
N ARG A 68 6.91 -0.92 -1.03
CA ARG A 68 6.16 -0.46 0.13
C ARG A 68 7.09 0.31 1.07
N PHE A 69 6.62 1.46 1.51
CA PHE A 69 7.25 2.29 2.52
C PHE A 69 6.43 2.22 3.80
N ASP A 70 7.08 2.14 4.95
CA ASP A 70 6.43 2.05 6.25
C ASP A 70 7.19 2.88 7.29
N GLY A 71 6.46 3.48 8.23
CA GLY A 71 7.02 4.41 9.22
C GLY A 71 7.38 5.78 8.65
N HIS A 72 6.85 6.84 9.29
CA HIS A 72 7.09 8.26 8.98
C HIS A 72 7.29 8.59 7.49
N VAL A 73 6.37 8.12 6.65
CA VAL A 73 6.46 8.33 5.21
C VAL A 73 6.12 9.78 4.89
N VAL A 74 7.10 10.52 4.38
CA VAL A 74 6.98 11.92 3.95
C VAL A 74 7.25 11.99 2.47
N MET A 75 6.33 12.57 1.71
CA MET A 75 6.47 12.78 0.27
C MET A 75 6.51 14.28 -0.01
N ASN A 76 7.61 14.72 -0.60
CA ASN A 76 7.82 16.09 -1.05
C ASN A 76 7.68 16.13 -2.58
N ILE A 77 6.82 17.00 -3.07
CA ILE A 77 6.52 17.15 -4.50
C ILE A 77 7.07 18.51 -4.93
N ASP A 78 8.05 18.53 -5.81
CA ASP A 78 8.71 19.76 -6.27
C ASP A 78 7.88 20.48 -7.34
N LYS A 79 7.14 19.72 -8.16
CA LYS A 79 6.34 20.23 -9.27
C LYS A 79 4.89 19.83 -9.08
N LEU A 80 4.19 20.52 -8.20
CA LEU A 80 2.75 20.38 -8.12
C LEU A 80 2.15 21.03 -9.37
N PRO A 81 1.48 20.29 -10.28
CA PRO A 81 0.65 20.95 -11.28
C PRO A 81 -0.39 21.83 -10.56
N PRO A 82 -0.82 22.96 -11.14
CA PRO A 82 -1.92 23.72 -10.57
C PRO A 82 -3.06 22.74 -10.27
N ALA A 83 -3.69 22.85 -9.10
CA ALA A 83 -4.82 22.02 -8.74
C ALA A 83 -5.99 22.34 -9.70
N GLU A 84 -5.98 21.74 -10.89
CA GLU A 84 -7.17 21.64 -11.71
C GLU A 84 -8.13 20.76 -10.92
N SER A 85 -9.24 21.38 -10.52
CA SER A 85 -10.31 20.81 -9.73
C SER A 85 -10.53 19.34 -10.06
N ALA A 86 -10.26 18.46 -9.10
CA ALA A 86 -10.64 17.07 -9.20
C ALA A 86 -12.14 17.00 -9.59
N PRO A 87 -12.53 16.28 -10.66
CA PRO A 87 -13.94 16.00 -10.85
C PRO A 87 -14.39 15.16 -9.65
N ASP A 88 -15.46 15.60 -8.99
CA ASP A 88 -16.14 14.95 -7.87
C ASP A 88 -16.05 13.41 -7.94
N GLN A 89 -15.11 12.81 -7.19
CA GLN A 89 -15.14 11.38 -6.92
C GLN A 89 -16.09 11.12 -5.75
N ALA A 90 -17.36 11.46 -5.97
CA ALA A 90 -18.48 11.13 -5.12
C ALA A 90 -19.50 10.28 -5.91
N ALA A 91 -19.05 9.30 -6.70
CA ALA A 91 -19.95 8.34 -7.34
C ALA A 91 -19.20 7.11 -7.89
N ASN A 92 -18.57 6.29 -7.04
CA ASN A 92 -18.39 4.88 -7.41
C ASN A 92 -18.28 3.94 -6.20
N ALA A 93 -19.12 4.17 -5.19
CA ALA A 93 -19.59 3.06 -4.37
C ALA A 93 -20.68 2.36 -5.18
N SER A 94 -20.30 1.38 -5.99
CA SER A 94 -21.26 0.43 -6.57
C SER A 94 -22.08 -0.18 -5.43
N PRO A 95 -23.42 -0.25 -5.54
CA PRO A 95 -24.24 -0.87 -4.52
C PRO A 95 -23.87 -2.35 -4.45
N ALA A 96 -23.52 -2.81 -3.25
CA ALA A 96 -23.30 -4.23 -2.98
C ALA A 96 -24.55 -5.02 -3.40
N PRO A 97 -24.40 -6.15 -4.13
CA PRO A 97 -25.53 -7.00 -4.42
C PRO A 97 -26.00 -7.62 -3.10
N GLU A 98 -27.23 -7.33 -2.69
CA GLU A 98 -27.88 -8.03 -1.58
C GLU A 98 -27.90 -9.54 -1.88
N PRO A 99 -27.27 -10.40 -1.05
CA PRO A 99 -27.43 -11.83 -1.19
C PRO A 99 -28.80 -12.23 -0.65
N ALA A 100 -29.61 -12.82 -1.53
CA ALA A 100 -30.86 -13.47 -1.19
C ALA A 100 -30.65 -14.71 -0.29
N GLY A 101 -31.50 -14.84 0.75
CA GLY A 101 -31.87 -16.09 1.41
C GLY A 101 -31.12 -16.42 2.72
N HIS A 102 -31.68 -16.97 3.81
CA HIS A 102 -32.97 -17.60 4.16
C HIS A 102 -33.00 -17.70 5.75
N PRO A 103 -33.62 -18.68 6.44
CA PRO A 103 -34.99 -18.72 6.97
C PRO A 103 -35.11 -18.92 8.52
N GLY A 104 -36.32 -18.66 9.08
CA GLY A 104 -36.84 -19.25 10.35
C GLY A 104 -36.45 -18.54 11.66
N ARG A 105 -37.25 -18.50 12.74
CA ARG A 105 -38.48 -19.22 13.12
C ARG A 105 -39.04 -18.60 14.43
N THR A 106 -40.30 -18.11 14.38
CA THR A 106 -41.32 -18.07 15.47
C THR A 106 -41.10 -17.12 16.67
N ARG A 107 -42.10 -16.57 17.37
CA ARG A 107 -43.55 -16.78 17.48
C ARG A 107 -44.08 -15.56 18.25
N SER A 108 -45.23 -15.00 17.90
CA SER A 108 -46.30 -14.65 18.86
C SER A 108 -47.47 -13.99 18.13
N VAL A 109 -48.65 -14.47 18.50
CA VAL A 109 -49.93 -14.33 17.83
C VAL A 109 -50.76 -13.20 18.45
N SER A 110 -51.75 -12.75 17.68
CA SER A 110 -53.08 -12.35 18.16
C SER A 110 -53.24 -10.95 18.79
N SER A 111 -53.80 -10.02 18.00
CA SER A 111 -55.21 -9.59 18.08
C SER A 111 -55.45 -8.08 17.99
N LYS A 112 -56.47 -7.77 17.18
CA LYS A 112 -57.47 -6.70 17.33
C LYS A 112 -57.05 -5.24 17.06
N SER A 113 -57.52 -4.77 15.90
CA SER A 113 -57.76 -3.36 15.58
C SER A 113 -58.63 -2.67 16.64
N SER A 114 -58.26 -1.46 17.06
CA SER A 114 -59.14 -0.48 17.72
C SER A 114 -58.62 0.93 17.46
N ASN A 115 -59.41 1.71 16.73
CA ASN A 115 -59.19 3.12 16.38
C ASN A 115 -59.69 4.04 17.51
N PRO A 116 -59.00 5.15 17.81
CA PRO A 116 -59.64 6.41 18.15
C PRO A 116 -59.13 7.48 17.15
N LYS A 117 -59.88 8.46 16.66
CA LYS A 117 -61.01 9.24 17.18
C LYS A 117 -61.60 10.03 16.01
#